data_AF-A0A819S7P2-F1
#
_entry.id   AF-A0A819S7P2-F1
#
_cell.length_a   1.000
_cell.length_b   1.000
_cell.length_c   1.000
_cell.angle_alpha   90.00
_cell.angle_beta   90.00
_cell.angle_gamma   90.00
#
_symmetry.space_group_name_H-M   'P 1'
#
loop_
_entity.id
_entity.type
_entity.pdbx_description
1 polymer ?
#
loop_
_entity_poly.entity_id
_entity_poly.type
_entity_poly.pdbx_seq_one_letter_code
_entity_poly.pdbx_strand_id
1 'polypeptide(L)'
;MEYLFKDFIKTFFVAKAECGGIPPNTDVNEMADYFLSKGIQIDPSKVHYNSSKYFLSKQFLNCLWGRVSLRTLGKPKHVLVKTMFELWSYINSPEIEVKSVICGTDRALVKYIDTKESTARVGLTNCVVGGHITSLARLKLYELIEKLGDRICYVDTDSVLFKCNSTIVNQYMPTLSKYNFLGELSCELSKFGFGSYASAFISTGPKCYSLKVVTPASDENNHEEKINYVVKSKGFSLNKKTEPLLNFESYKSLVTGETDSLEIPTTRFSCLEGGGIQITNYFKNLTYTFNKRIVKLENGVYNTYPFGYVG
;
A
#
# COMPACT_ATOMS: atom_id res chain seq x y z
N MET A 1 21.28 16.04 6.54
CA MET A 1 20.20 15.48 5.69
C MET A 1 18.83 16.18 5.89
N GLU A 2 18.60 16.92 6.98
CA GLU A 2 17.29 17.55 7.29
C GLU A 2 16.69 18.44 6.19
N TYR A 3 17.51 19.04 5.33
CA TYR A 3 17.03 19.99 4.31
C TYR A 3 16.85 19.40 2.91
N LEU A 4 17.28 18.16 2.66
CA LEU A 4 17.42 17.64 1.29
C LEU A 4 16.10 17.59 0.51
N PHE A 5 14.99 17.34 1.21
CA PHE A 5 13.66 17.23 0.61
C PHE A 5 12.64 18.20 1.21
N LYS A 6 13.10 19.17 2.02
CA LYS A 6 12.22 20.02 2.82
C LYS A 6 11.22 20.78 1.94
N ASP A 7 11.69 21.45 0.89
CA ASP A 7 10.83 22.25 0.03
C ASP A 7 9.89 21.39 -0.82
N PHE A 8 10.38 20.23 -1.29
CA PHE A 8 9.56 19.27 -2.02
C PHE A 8 8.42 18.74 -1.13
N ILE A 9 8.76 18.25 0.07
CA ILE A 9 7.77 17.72 1.02
C ILE A 9 6.79 18.84 1.40
N LYS A 10 7.28 20.04 1.74
CA LYS A 10 6.43 21.18 2.12
C LYS A 10 5.44 21.52 0.99
N THR A 11 5.91 21.63 -0.24
CA THR A 11 5.07 22.00 -1.39
C THR A 11 3.92 21.01 -1.59
N PHE A 12 4.23 19.71 -1.69
CA PHE A 12 3.19 18.71 -1.95
C PHE A 12 2.37 18.36 -0.71
N PHE A 13 2.91 18.56 0.49
CA PHE A 13 2.16 18.39 1.73
C PHE A 13 1.13 19.50 1.94
N VAL A 14 1.50 20.77 1.70
CA VAL A 14 0.54 21.89 1.73
C VAL A 14 -0.56 21.67 0.70
N ALA A 15 -0.19 21.33 -0.54
CA ALA A 15 -1.18 21.04 -1.59
C ALA A 15 -2.10 19.88 -1.21
N LYS A 16 -1.57 18.81 -0.59
CA LYS A 16 -2.36 17.68 -0.09
C LYS A 16 -3.31 18.12 1.03
N ALA A 17 -2.86 18.95 1.96
CA ALA A 17 -3.68 19.43 3.08
C ALA A 17 -4.82 20.33 2.61
N GLU A 18 -4.51 21.31 1.75
CA GLU A 18 -5.50 22.23 1.16
C GLU A 18 -6.57 21.47 0.34
N CYS A 19 -6.17 20.47 -0.44
CA CYS A 19 -7.09 19.68 -1.27
C CYS A 19 -7.80 18.56 -0.49
N GLY A 20 -7.39 18.28 0.75
CA GLY A 20 -7.96 17.24 1.59
C GLY A 20 -9.34 17.58 2.15
N GLY A 21 -9.73 18.85 2.07
CA GLY A 21 -10.96 19.37 2.68
C GLY A 21 -10.85 19.50 4.20
N ILE A 22 -11.93 19.97 4.81
CA ILE A 22 -12.03 20.21 6.25
C ILE A 22 -12.69 18.98 6.89
N PRO A 23 -12.12 18.39 7.96
CA PRO A 23 -12.79 17.35 8.71
C PRO A 23 -14.16 17.81 9.25
N PRO A 24 -15.13 16.90 9.44
CA PRO A 24 -16.40 17.25 10.06
C PRO A 24 -16.20 17.94 11.42
N ASN A 25 -17.07 18.89 11.75
CA ASN A 25 -17.07 19.61 13.04
C ASN A 25 -15.75 20.33 13.36
N THR A 26 -15.04 20.83 12.35
CA THR A 26 -13.80 21.58 12.55
C THR A 26 -13.82 22.90 11.77
N ASP A 27 -13.26 23.96 12.37
CA ASP A 27 -13.05 25.24 11.69
C ASP A 27 -11.75 25.20 10.87
N VAL A 28 -11.77 25.81 9.68
CA VAL A 28 -10.61 26.00 8.82
C VAL A 28 -9.52 26.81 9.51
N ASN A 29 -9.88 27.76 10.36
CA ASN A 29 -8.91 28.57 11.11
C ASN A 29 -8.20 27.74 12.18
N GLU A 30 -8.95 26.90 12.92
CA GLU A 30 -8.37 25.98 13.89
C GLU A 30 -7.38 25.00 13.22
N MET A 31 -7.73 24.52 12.03
CA MET A 31 -6.83 23.72 11.21
C MET A 31 -5.60 24.53 10.80
N ALA A 32 -5.75 25.75 10.28
CA ALA A 32 -4.63 26.58 9.86
C ALA A 32 -3.66 26.88 11.03
N ASP A 33 -4.18 27.22 12.21
CA ASP A 33 -3.41 27.45 13.41
C ASP A 33 -2.66 26.19 13.86
N TYR A 34 -3.29 25.02 13.77
CA TYR A 34 -2.63 23.74 14.04
C TYR A 34 -1.42 23.52 13.13
N PHE A 35 -1.57 23.72 11.82
CA PHE A 35 -0.46 23.54 10.88
C PHE A 35 0.63 24.60 11.08
N LEU A 36 0.24 25.84 11.41
CA LEU A 36 1.17 26.92 11.70
C LEU A 36 2.02 26.62 12.94
N SER A 37 1.42 26.04 13.99
CA SER A 37 2.15 25.58 15.19
C SER A 37 3.23 24.53 14.87
N LYS A 38 3.08 23.81 13.76
CA LYS A 38 4.02 22.81 13.25
C LYS A 38 4.95 23.37 12.15
N GLY A 39 4.92 24.69 11.90
CA GLY A 39 5.78 25.37 10.94
C GLY A 39 5.32 25.28 9.48
N ILE A 40 4.06 24.95 9.23
CA ILE A 40 3.48 24.82 7.89
C ILE A 40 2.35 25.84 7.74
N GLN A 41 2.50 26.75 6.79
CA GLN A 41 1.47 27.73 6.47
C GLN A 41 0.51 27.13 5.43
N ILE A 42 -0.77 27.12 5.76
CA ILE A 42 -1.88 26.77 4.86
C ILE A 42 -2.69 28.03 4.63
N ASP A 43 -3.18 28.22 3.40
CA ASP A 43 -4.09 29.29 3.07
C ASP A 43 -5.56 28.82 3.26
N PRO A 44 -6.29 29.34 4.27
CA PRO A 44 -7.68 28.94 4.52
C PRO A 44 -8.59 29.10 3.29
N SER A 45 -8.33 30.10 2.44
CA SER A 45 -9.12 30.36 1.23
C SER A 45 -8.95 29.29 0.16
N LYS A 46 -7.84 28.53 0.20
CA LYS A 46 -7.55 27.44 -0.72
C LYS A 46 -8.01 26.08 -0.21
N VAL A 47 -8.48 25.97 1.04
CA VAL A 47 -8.93 24.69 1.60
C VAL A 47 -10.27 24.32 0.99
N HIS A 48 -10.25 23.37 0.06
CA HIS A 48 -11.45 22.81 -0.56
C HIS A 48 -11.19 21.35 -0.95
N TYR A 49 -12.18 20.49 -0.75
CA TYR A 49 -12.03 19.08 -1.10
C TYR A 49 -11.87 18.92 -2.61
N ASN A 50 -10.74 18.37 -3.05
CA ASN A 50 -10.45 18.06 -4.45
C ASN A 50 -9.75 16.71 -4.54
N SER A 51 -10.52 15.67 -4.88
CA SER A 51 -10.04 14.29 -4.91
C SER A 51 -8.87 14.07 -5.87
N SER A 52 -8.89 14.68 -7.06
CA SER A 52 -7.85 14.54 -8.07
C SER A 52 -6.54 15.19 -7.65
N LYS A 53 -6.60 16.44 -7.15
CA LYS A 53 -5.40 17.14 -6.66
C LYS A 53 -4.85 16.49 -5.40
N TYR A 54 -5.72 16.03 -4.50
CA TYR A 54 -5.32 15.28 -3.32
C TYR A 54 -4.57 13.99 -3.71
N PHE A 55 -5.12 13.24 -4.66
CA PHE A 55 -4.49 12.02 -5.19
C PHE A 55 -3.11 12.32 -5.80
N LEU A 56 -3.00 13.31 -6.68
CA LEU A 56 -1.73 13.68 -7.31
C LEU A 56 -0.69 14.16 -6.29
N SER A 57 -1.08 15.01 -5.35
CA SER A 57 -0.19 15.53 -4.30
C SER A 57 0.33 14.40 -3.41
N LYS A 58 -0.56 13.50 -2.99
CA LYS A 58 -0.19 12.27 -2.26
C LYS A 58 0.73 11.38 -3.10
N GLN A 59 0.46 11.22 -4.39
CA GLN A 59 1.26 10.41 -5.29
C GLN A 59 2.68 10.98 -5.45
N PHE A 60 2.84 12.30 -5.57
CA PHE A 60 4.15 12.94 -5.67
C PHE A 60 4.99 12.73 -4.40
N LEU A 61 4.38 12.88 -3.22
CA LEU A 61 5.04 12.57 -1.94
C LEU A 61 5.51 11.11 -1.90
N ASN A 62 4.68 10.18 -2.35
CA ASN A 62 5.00 8.75 -2.34
C ASN A 62 5.99 8.34 -3.45
N CYS A 63 6.05 9.04 -4.58
CA CYS A 63 6.97 8.69 -5.67
C CYS A 63 8.43 9.04 -5.37
N LEU A 64 8.69 10.03 -4.50
CA LEU A 64 10.02 10.55 -4.25
C LEU A 64 11.00 9.46 -3.79
N TRP A 65 10.63 8.70 -2.75
CA TRP A 65 11.48 7.64 -2.21
C TRP A 65 11.70 6.49 -3.20
N GLY A 66 10.68 6.18 -4.01
CA GLY A 66 10.77 5.18 -5.07
C GLY A 66 11.70 5.61 -6.20
N ARG A 67 11.70 6.92 -6.51
CA ARG A 67 12.57 7.50 -7.53
C ARG A 67 14.04 7.47 -7.12
N VAL A 68 14.37 7.87 -5.90
CA VAL A 68 15.77 7.85 -5.42
C VAL A 68 16.30 6.42 -5.30
N SER A 69 15.43 5.45 -5.03
CA SER A 69 15.79 4.03 -4.87
C SER A 69 15.68 3.22 -6.17
N LEU A 70 15.48 3.88 -7.32
CA LEU A 70 15.19 3.21 -8.58
C LEU A 70 16.40 2.41 -9.05
N ARG A 71 16.26 1.08 -9.15
CA ARG A 71 17.23 0.25 -9.86
C ARG A 71 17.26 0.67 -11.33
N THR A 72 18.43 1.03 -11.83
CA THR A 72 18.65 1.45 -13.22
C THR A 72 19.30 0.35 -14.05
N LEU A 73 20.28 -0.35 -13.50
CA LEU A 73 21.02 -1.41 -14.19
C LEU A 73 20.18 -2.66 -14.46
N GLY A 74 20.30 -3.20 -15.68
CA GLY A 74 19.63 -4.42 -16.12
C GLY A 74 18.15 -4.24 -16.48
N LYS A 75 17.66 -2.99 -16.57
CA LYS A 75 16.29 -2.74 -17.04
C LYS A 75 16.24 -2.73 -18.57
N PRO A 76 15.33 -3.48 -19.21
CA PRO A 76 15.14 -3.42 -20.65
C PRO A 76 14.66 -2.03 -21.05
N LYS A 77 15.41 -1.42 -21.95
CA LYS A 77 15.07 -0.17 -22.63
C LYS A 77 14.64 -0.49 -24.06
N HIS A 78 13.77 0.35 -24.59
CA HIS A 78 13.28 0.27 -25.95
C HIS A 78 13.64 1.56 -26.68
N VAL A 79 14.21 1.43 -27.88
CA VAL A 79 14.45 2.56 -28.77
C VAL A 79 13.93 2.23 -30.15
N LEU A 80 13.27 3.20 -30.78
CA LEU A 80 12.83 3.11 -32.16
C LEU A 80 13.92 3.75 -33.03
N VAL A 81 14.63 2.93 -33.80
CA VAL A 81 15.66 3.37 -34.75
C VAL A 81 15.08 3.49 -36.15
N LYS A 82 15.51 4.51 -36.88
CA LYS A 82 15.00 4.83 -38.23
C LYS A 82 15.99 4.48 -39.33
N THR A 83 17.28 4.37 -39.01
CA THR A 83 18.33 4.12 -40.01
C THR A 83 19.13 2.88 -39.66
N MET A 84 19.70 2.24 -40.69
CA MET A 84 20.62 1.13 -40.49
C MET A 84 21.86 1.55 -39.69
N PHE A 85 22.31 2.79 -39.85
CA PHE A 85 23.45 3.33 -39.11
C PHE A 85 23.17 3.42 -37.61
N GLU A 86 21.99 3.92 -37.21
CA GLU A 86 21.55 3.92 -35.82
C GLU A 86 21.50 2.49 -35.28
N LEU A 87 20.87 1.56 -36.01
CA LEU A 87 20.80 0.15 -35.59
C LEU A 87 22.20 -0.44 -35.37
N TRP A 88 23.13 -0.18 -36.29
CA TRP A 88 24.51 -0.67 -36.21
C TRP A 88 25.25 -0.13 -34.99
N SER A 89 24.98 1.12 -34.60
CA SER A 89 25.55 1.72 -33.38
C SER A 89 25.10 1.01 -32.10
N TYR A 90 23.85 0.52 -32.05
CA TYR A 90 23.34 -0.24 -30.90
C TYR A 90 23.91 -1.66 -30.88
N ILE A 91 23.99 -2.32 -32.04
CA ILE A 91 24.50 -3.71 -32.13
C ILE A 91 25.98 -3.79 -31.73
N ASN A 92 26.80 -2.80 -32.10
CA ASN A 92 28.24 -2.82 -31.85
C ASN A 92 28.67 -2.05 -30.60
N SER A 93 27.73 -1.50 -29.84
CA SER A 93 28.10 -0.76 -28.62
C SER A 93 28.53 -1.74 -27.51
N PRO A 94 29.73 -1.58 -26.93
CA PRO A 94 30.20 -2.43 -25.83
C PRO A 94 29.51 -2.09 -24.48
N GLU A 95 28.73 -1.01 -24.43
CA GLU A 95 28.11 -0.50 -23.22
C GLU A 95 26.69 -1.01 -22.99
N ILE A 96 26.14 -1.71 -23.98
CA ILE A 96 24.79 -2.25 -23.96
C ILE A 96 24.80 -3.68 -24.51
N GLU A 97 23.79 -4.44 -24.11
CA GLU A 97 23.53 -5.77 -24.63
C GLU A 97 22.16 -5.76 -25.31
N VAL A 98 22.14 -5.97 -26.62
CA VAL A 98 20.91 -6.06 -27.41
C VAL A 98 20.23 -7.40 -27.10
N LYS A 99 18.98 -7.35 -26.65
CA LYS A 99 18.17 -8.52 -26.32
C LYS A 99 17.26 -8.95 -27.46
N SER A 100 16.72 -7.99 -28.20
CA SER A 100 15.95 -8.28 -29.42
C SER A 100 15.90 -7.07 -30.34
N VAL A 101 15.74 -7.35 -31.63
CA VAL A 101 15.49 -6.35 -32.67
C VAL A 101 14.25 -6.79 -33.42
N ILE A 102 13.24 -5.92 -33.46
CA ILE A 102 12.00 -6.16 -34.21
C ILE A 102 11.99 -5.16 -35.36
N CYS A 103 12.10 -5.65 -36.59
CA CYS A 103 12.05 -4.81 -37.78
C CYS A 103 10.60 -4.60 -38.23
N GLY A 104 10.20 -3.35 -38.38
CA GLY A 104 9.00 -2.93 -39.10
C GLY A 104 9.34 -2.53 -40.54
N THR A 105 8.42 -1.79 -41.18
CA THR A 105 8.56 -1.41 -42.60
C THR A 105 9.65 -0.35 -42.83
N ASP A 106 9.70 0.70 -42.01
CA ASP A 106 10.64 1.82 -42.14
C ASP A 106 11.54 2.02 -40.90
N ARG A 107 11.34 1.20 -39.86
CA ARG A 107 11.96 1.38 -38.54
C ARG A 107 12.23 0.03 -37.88
N ALA A 108 13.16 0.00 -36.94
CA ALA A 108 13.34 -1.14 -36.05
C ALA A 108 13.16 -0.74 -34.59
N LEU A 109 12.54 -1.60 -33.80
CA LEU A 109 12.46 -1.49 -32.35
C LEU A 109 13.57 -2.33 -31.74
N VAL A 110 14.56 -1.68 -31.15
CA VAL A 110 15.68 -2.34 -30.47
C VAL A 110 15.38 -2.39 -28.97
N LYS A 111 15.39 -3.59 -28.42
CA LYS A 111 15.35 -3.83 -26.98
C LYS A 111 16.77 -4.12 -26.51
N TYR A 112 17.27 -3.32 -25.57
CA TYR A 112 18.62 -3.46 -25.03
C TYR A 112 18.64 -3.28 -23.51
N ILE A 113 19.71 -3.75 -22.87
CA ILE A 113 20.02 -3.43 -21.47
C ILE A 113 21.40 -2.79 -21.39
N ASP A 114 21.62 -1.89 -20.43
CA ASP A 114 22.97 -1.38 -20.18
C ASP A 114 23.81 -2.44 -19.45
N THR A 115 25.06 -2.61 -19.86
CA THR A 115 26.01 -3.54 -19.22
C THR A 115 26.73 -2.90 -18.03
N LYS A 116 26.84 -1.56 -18.02
CA LYS A 116 27.54 -0.79 -16.99
C LYS A 116 26.59 0.12 -16.23
N GLU A 117 26.87 0.32 -14.94
CA GLU A 117 26.04 1.20 -14.10
C GLU A 117 26.14 2.67 -14.51
N SER A 118 27.32 3.12 -14.98
CA SER A 118 27.55 4.49 -15.45
C SER A 118 26.62 4.89 -16.59
N THR A 119 26.34 3.97 -17.51
CA THR A 119 25.44 4.16 -18.66
C THR A 119 23.99 3.89 -18.30
N ALA A 120 23.75 3.05 -17.30
CA ALA A 120 22.41 2.80 -16.78
C ALA A 120 21.84 3.97 -15.97
N ARG A 121 22.67 4.77 -15.28
CA ARG A 121 22.22 5.83 -14.35
C ARG A 121 21.24 6.80 -15.02
N VAL A 122 20.05 6.92 -14.43
CA VAL A 122 18.99 7.83 -14.88
C VAL A 122 18.77 8.92 -13.83
N GLY A 123 19.43 10.07 -14.02
CA GLY A 123 19.26 11.24 -13.15
C GLY A 123 19.71 11.00 -11.70
N LEU A 124 19.03 11.67 -10.75
CA LEU A 124 19.37 11.68 -9.33
C LEU A 124 18.82 10.43 -8.59
N THR A 125 19.51 9.29 -8.72
CA THR A 125 19.26 8.09 -7.92
C THR A 125 20.31 7.93 -6.82
N ASN A 126 19.88 7.60 -5.60
CA ASN A 126 20.76 7.29 -4.49
C ASN A 126 20.11 6.20 -3.60
N CYS A 127 20.59 4.97 -3.75
CA CYS A 127 20.06 3.82 -3.00
C CYS A 127 20.35 3.90 -1.50
N VAL A 128 21.41 4.59 -1.07
CA VAL A 128 21.74 4.79 0.35
C VAL A 128 20.70 5.68 1.02
N VAL A 129 20.32 6.78 0.36
CA VAL A 129 19.23 7.64 0.81
C VAL A 129 17.92 6.87 0.89
N GLY A 130 17.62 6.07 -0.13
CA GLY A 130 16.48 5.15 -0.14
C GLY A 130 16.46 4.19 1.05
N GLY A 131 17.60 3.55 1.32
CA GLY A 131 17.81 2.67 2.47
C GLY A 131 17.51 3.38 3.78
N HIS A 132 18.10 4.56 4.01
CA HIS A 132 17.85 5.35 5.22
C HIS A 132 16.39 5.73 5.42
N ILE A 133 15.68 6.16 4.37
CA ILE A 133 14.25 6.48 4.46
C ILE A 133 13.46 5.25 4.91
N THR A 134 13.70 4.09 4.29
CA THR A 134 12.97 2.85 4.67
C THR A 134 13.33 2.37 6.08
N SER A 135 14.58 2.53 6.52
CA SER A 135 15.00 2.17 7.88
C SER A 135 14.34 3.06 8.92
N LEU A 136 14.30 4.38 8.70
CA LEU A 136 13.62 5.32 9.60
C LEU A 136 12.10 5.05 9.67
N ALA A 137 11.46 4.75 8.54
CA ALA A 137 10.05 4.37 8.52
C ALA A 137 9.78 3.09 9.34
N ARG A 138 10.66 2.08 9.23
CA ARG A 138 10.57 0.86 10.04
C ARG A 138 10.78 1.13 11.53
N LEU A 139 11.75 1.97 11.89
CA LEU A 139 11.96 2.35 13.29
C LEU A 139 10.72 3.06 13.86
N LYS A 140 10.09 3.94 13.08
CA LYS A 140 8.87 4.62 13.52
C LYS A 140 7.71 3.66 13.77
N LEU A 141 7.56 2.66 12.91
CA LEU A 141 6.60 1.59 13.10
C LEU A 141 6.94 0.71 14.31
N TYR A 142 8.23 0.47 14.54
CA TYR A 142 8.72 -0.31 15.68
C TYR A 142 8.42 0.36 17.02
N GLU A 143 8.58 1.68 17.15
CA GLU A 143 8.16 2.44 18.35
C GLU A 143 6.69 2.22 18.69
N LEU A 144 5.82 2.12 17.68
CA LEU A 144 4.40 1.85 17.86
C LEU A 144 4.16 0.40 18.28
N ILE A 145 4.89 -0.54 17.67
CA ILE A 145 4.83 -1.97 17.98
C ILE A 145 5.20 -2.22 19.44
N GLU A 146 6.31 -1.64 19.92
CA GLU A 146 6.76 -1.82 21.31
C GLU A 146 5.73 -1.35 22.33
N LYS A 147 5.09 -0.19 22.08
CA LYS A 147 4.05 0.34 22.98
C LYS A 147 2.74 -0.46 22.95
N LEU A 148 2.42 -1.08 21.83
CA LEU A 148 1.21 -1.90 21.68
C LEU A 148 1.39 -3.31 22.24
N GLY A 149 2.60 -3.87 22.15
CA GLY A 149 2.96 -5.18 22.67
C GLY A 149 2.11 -6.31 22.08
N ASP A 150 1.62 -7.21 22.94
CA ASP A 150 0.88 -8.42 22.54
C ASP A 150 -0.51 -8.15 21.94
N ARG A 151 -0.96 -6.89 21.93
CA ARG A 151 -2.26 -6.51 21.35
C ARG A 151 -2.24 -6.48 19.84
N ILE A 152 -1.07 -6.53 19.21
CA ILE A 152 -0.95 -6.42 17.76
C ILE A 152 -1.47 -7.68 17.08
N CYS A 153 -2.41 -7.48 16.15
CA CYS A 153 -2.94 -8.54 15.29
C CYS A 153 -2.17 -8.61 13.97
N TYR A 154 -1.81 -7.46 13.40
CA TYR A 154 -1.21 -7.38 12.07
C TYR A 154 -0.44 -6.07 11.87
N VAL A 155 0.61 -6.14 11.05
CA VAL A 155 1.44 -4.99 10.69
C VAL A 155 1.77 -5.07 9.20
N ASP A 156 1.60 -3.97 8.46
CA ASP A 156 2.10 -3.84 7.09
C ASP A 156 2.56 -2.41 6.81
N THR A 157 3.86 -2.27 6.53
CA THR A 157 4.58 -1.07 6.03
C THR A 157 4.44 0.20 6.87
N ASP A 158 3.22 0.71 7.03
CA ASP A 158 2.83 1.96 7.68
C ASP A 158 1.48 1.84 8.43
N SER A 159 0.95 0.62 8.58
CA SER A 159 -0.31 0.33 9.26
C SER A 159 -0.15 -0.74 10.34
N VAL A 160 -0.92 -0.59 11.43
CA VAL A 160 -1.02 -1.56 12.51
C VAL A 160 -2.49 -1.81 12.83
N LEU A 161 -2.85 -3.09 12.94
CA LEU A 161 -4.12 -3.55 13.50
C LEU A 161 -3.85 -4.13 14.89
N PHE A 162 -4.58 -3.68 15.89
CA PHE A 162 -4.41 -4.12 17.27
C PHE A 162 -5.75 -4.32 17.97
N LYS A 163 -5.76 -5.15 19.02
CA LYS A 163 -6.90 -5.38 19.92
C LYS A 163 -7.01 -4.23 20.91
N CYS A 164 -8.20 -3.65 21.02
CA CYS A 164 -8.55 -2.70 22.06
C CYS A 164 -9.49 -3.40 23.04
N ASN A 165 -9.23 -3.27 24.34
CA ASN A 165 -10.15 -3.75 25.37
C ASN A 165 -10.66 -2.55 26.17
N SER A 166 -11.94 -2.22 26.00
CA SER A 166 -12.59 -1.09 26.65
C SER A 166 -12.70 -1.22 28.17
N THR A 167 -12.53 -2.42 28.73
CA THR A 167 -12.60 -2.64 30.18
C THR A 167 -11.30 -2.32 30.92
N ILE A 168 -10.17 -2.16 30.20
CA ILE A 168 -8.87 -1.89 30.81
C ILE A 168 -8.65 -0.37 30.88
N VAL A 169 -8.70 0.16 32.09
CA VAL A 169 -8.36 1.56 32.39
C VAL A 169 -6.85 1.76 32.20
N ASN A 170 -6.44 2.88 31.60
CA ASN A 170 -5.04 3.24 31.30
C ASN A 170 -4.32 2.41 30.22
N GLN A 171 -5.07 1.74 29.33
CA GLN A 171 -4.46 1.08 28.17
C GLN A 171 -3.90 2.13 27.20
N TYR A 172 -2.63 1.99 26.79
CA TYR A 172 -2.03 2.89 25.79
C TYR A 172 -2.83 2.86 24.48
N MET A 173 -3.29 4.03 24.04
CA MET A 173 -3.92 4.25 22.74
C MET A 173 -3.05 5.17 21.89
N PRO A 174 -2.75 4.80 20.64
CA PRO A 174 -2.01 5.69 19.76
C PRO A 174 -2.80 6.98 19.54
N THR A 175 -2.14 8.13 19.70
CA THR A 175 -2.76 9.43 19.42
C THR A 175 -3.08 9.52 17.94
N LEU A 176 -4.37 9.68 17.63
CA LEU A 176 -4.84 9.85 16.26
C LEU A 176 -4.77 11.32 15.86
N SER A 177 -4.33 11.58 14.64
CA SER A 177 -4.29 12.90 14.05
C SER A 177 -5.71 13.38 13.76
N LYS A 178 -6.03 14.60 14.22
CA LYS A 178 -7.27 15.30 13.83
C LYS A 178 -7.22 15.74 12.36
N TYR A 179 -6.03 16.08 11.85
CA TYR A 179 -5.84 16.73 10.54
C TYR A 179 -4.97 15.95 9.55
N ASN A 180 -4.65 14.69 9.84
CA ASN A 180 -3.75 13.85 9.05
C ASN A 180 -2.39 14.51 8.76
N PHE A 181 -1.81 15.13 9.80
CA PHE A 181 -0.52 15.80 9.69
C PHE A 181 0.62 14.82 9.40
N LEU A 182 1.72 15.32 8.85
CA LEU A 182 2.85 14.49 8.40
C LEU A 182 3.42 13.66 9.56
N GLY A 183 3.47 12.34 9.36
CA GLY A 183 4.05 11.39 10.32
C GLY A 183 3.13 11.01 11.49
N GLU A 184 1.93 11.56 11.56
CA GLU A 184 0.93 11.19 12.56
C GLU A 184 0.07 10.02 12.11
N LEU A 185 -0.52 9.33 13.08
CA LEU A 185 -1.35 8.15 12.84
C LEU A 185 -2.78 8.57 12.54
N SER A 186 -3.44 7.90 11.60
CA SER A 186 -4.84 8.14 11.26
C SER A 186 -5.63 6.84 11.35
N CYS A 187 -6.90 6.92 11.76
CA CYS A 187 -7.78 5.76 11.78
C CYS A 187 -8.40 5.51 10.40
N GLU A 188 -8.05 4.40 9.75
CA GLU A 188 -8.61 4.02 8.44
C GLU A 188 -10.07 3.56 8.50
N LEU A 189 -10.57 3.17 9.68
CA LEU A 189 -11.95 2.72 9.86
C LEU A 189 -12.95 3.87 9.91
N SER A 190 -12.48 5.11 10.14
CA SER A 190 -13.31 6.32 10.17
C SER A 190 -14.11 6.56 8.88
N LYS A 191 -13.66 6.03 7.74
CA LYS A 191 -14.36 6.09 6.46
C LYS A 191 -15.69 5.32 6.42
N PHE A 192 -15.90 4.38 7.35
CA PHE A 192 -17.15 3.61 7.45
C PHE A 192 -18.18 4.28 8.36
N GLY A 193 -17.77 5.29 9.13
CA GLY A 193 -18.60 6.01 10.09
C GLY A 193 -17.83 6.41 11.35
N PHE A 194 -18.44 7.31 12.13
CA PHE A 194 -17.93 7.66 13.45
C PHE A 194 -18.05 6.46 14.39
N GLY A 195 -17.02 6.21 15.20
CA GLY A 195 -17.00 5.08 16.14
C GLY A 195 -16.84 3.69 15.49
N SER A 196 -16.62 3.58 14.18
CA SER A 196 -16.44 2.29 13.52
C SER A 196 -15.22 1.53 14.08
N TYR A 197 -15.42 0.25 14.39
CA TYR A 197 -14.36 -0.64 14.88
C TYR A 197 -14.38 -1.99 14.15
N ALA A 198 -13.23 -2.66 14.11
CA ALA A 198 -13.14 -4.01 13.57
C ALA A 198 -13.55 -5.00 14.67
N SER A 199 -14.65 -5.72 14.47
CA SER A 199 -15.13 -6.75 15.40
C SER A 199 -14.44 -8.09 15.18
N ALA A 200 -14.02 -8.38 13.95
CA ALA A 200 -13.29 -9.59 13.63
C ALA A 200 -12.22 -9.34 12.58
N PHE A 201 -11.11 -10.05 12.71
CA PHE A 201 -9.98 -10.04 11.79
C PHE A 201 -9.53 -11.46 11.51
N ILE A 202 -9.38 -11.77 10.23
CA ILE A 202 -8.94 -13.08 9.75
C ILE A 202 -7.81 -12.86 8.75
N SER A 203 -6.72 -13.59 8.87
CA SER A 203 -5.61 -13.52 7.91
C SER A 203 -5.14 -14.91 7.54
N THR A 204 -4.93 -15.12 6.24
CA THR A 204 -4.36 -16.35 5.69
C THR A 204 -2.89 -16.20 5.33
N GLY A 205 -2.39 -14.96 5.27
CA GLY A 205 -1.00 -14.67 4.96
C GLY A 205 -0.69 -13.17 4.86
N PRO A 206 0.58 -12.81 4.61
CA PRO A 206 0.98 -11.44 4.39
C PRO A 206 0.20 -10.79 3.24
N LYS A 207 -0.48 -9.68 3.54
CA LYS A 207 -1.35 -8.92 2.62
C LYS A 207 -2.57 -9.72 2.09
N CYS A 208 -2.94 -10.78 2.80
CA CYS A 208 -4.14 -11.58 2.58
C CYS A 208 -4.95 -11.64 3.89
N TYR A 209 -5.96 -10.79 4.01
CA TYR A 209 -6.79 -10.69 5.21
C TYR A 209 -8.21 -10.20 4.92
N SER A 210 -9.11 -10.47 5.86
CA SER A 210 -10.48 -9.98 5.87
C SER A 210 -10.84 -9.36 7.22
N LEU A 211 -11.58 -8.26 7.21
CA LEU A 211 -12.07 -7.54 8.39
C LEU A 211 -13.59 -7.48 8.36
N LYS A 212 -14.22 -7.71 9.51
CA LYS A 212 -15.62 -7.35 9.78
C LYS A 212 -15.60 -6.03 10.55
N VAL A 213 -16.14 -4.97 9.96
CA VAL A 213 -16.20 -3.63 10.53
C VAL A 213 -17.64 -3.34 10.94
N VAL A 214 -17.82 -2.94 12.19
CA VAL A 214 -19.11 -2.56 12.77
C VAL A 214 -19.10 -1.05 12.97
N THR A 215 -20.09 -0.38 12.40
CA THR A 215 -20.38 1.02 12.70
C THR A 215 -21.54 1.05 13.69
N PRO A 216 -21.33 1.51 14.94
CA PRO A 216 -22.40 1.59 15.92
C PRO A 216 -23.50 2.54 15.45
N ALA A 217 -24.74 2.27 15.86
CA ALA A 217 -25.84 3.21 15.66
C ALA A 217 -25.51 4.53 16.37
N SER A 218 -25.69 5.65 15.67
CA SER A 218 -25.43 6.98 16.19
C SER A 218 -26.70 7.81 16.07
N ASP A 219 -27.09 8.48 17.15
CA ASP A 219 -28.36 9.21 17.28
C ASP A 219 -28.63 10.25 16.19
N GLU A 220 -27.58 10.77 15.53
CA GLU A 220 -27.73 11.89 14.59
C GLU A 220 -28.01 11.49 13.13
N ASN A 221 -27.75 10.25 12.69
CA ASN A 221 -27.91 9.88 11.25
C ASN A 221 -28.13 8.39 10.92
N ASN A 222 -27.97 7.45 11.85
CA ASN A 222 -28.14 6.01 11.58
C ASN A 222 -28.92 5.33 12.70
N HIS A 223 -30.16 4.92 12.40
CA HIS A 223 -31.02 4.19 13.34
C HIS A 223 -30.61 2.71 13.54
N GLU A 224 -29.70 2.18 12.72
CA GLU A 224 -29.29 0.76 12.75
C GLU A 224 -27.77 0.57 12.69
N GLU A 225 -27.29 -0.51 13.32
CA GLU A 225 -25.90 -0.95 13.26
C GLU A 225 -25.54 -1.37 11.83
N LYS A 226 -24.49 -0.78 11.26
CA LYS A 226 -24.04 -1.10 9.90
C LYS A 226 -22.81 -1.98 9.93
N ILE A 227 -22.91 -3.15 9.30
CA ILE A 227 -21.81 -4.10 9.14
C ILE A 227 -21.21 -3.99 7.74
N ASN A 228 -19.89 -3.81 7.66
CA ASN A 228 -19.14 -3.80 6.40
C ASN A 228 -18.04 -4.86 6.44
N TYR A 229 -17.77 -5.49 5.30
CA TYR A 229 -16.66 -6.44 5.15
C TYR A 229 -15.57 -5.85 4.27
N VAL A 230 -14.32 -5.99 4.68
CA VAL A 230 -13.15 -5.54 3.92
C VAL A 230 -12.25 -6.72 3.64
N VAL A 231 -12.13 -7.10 2.36
CA VAL A 231 -11.22 -8.16 1.91
C VAL A 231 -10.00 -7.54 1.23
N LYS A 232 -8.81 -8.02 1.59
CA LYS A 232 -7.53 -7.71 0.95
C LYS A 232 -6.87 -9.03 0.57
N SER A 233 -6.70 -9.28 -0.72
CA SER A 233 -6.11 -10.53 -1.24
C SER A 233 -4.98 -10.22 -2.21
N LYS A 234 -3.72 -10.25 -1.74
CA LYS A 234 -2.57 -10.01 -2.61
C LYS A 234 -2.49 -11.06 -3.73
N GLY A 235 -2.34 -10.59 -4.97
CA GLY A 235 -2.20 -11.45 -6.14
C GLY A 235 -3.53 -11.85 -6.78
N PHE A 236 -4.66 -11.41 -6.23
CA PHE A 236 -6.00 -11.65 -6.75
C PHE A 236 -6.70 -10.33 -7.08
N SER A 237 -7.47 -10.30 -8.16
CA SER A 237 -8.32 -9.16 -8.50
C SER A 237 -9.66 -9.30 -7.78
N LEU A 238 -10.08 -8.26 -7.06
CA LEU A 238 -11.37 -8.22 -6.37
C LEU A 238 -12.41 -7.62 -7.33
N ASN A 239 -13.18 -8.50 -7.97
CA ASN A 239 -14.20 -8.18 -8.96
C ASN A 239 -15.50 -8.90 -8.57
N LYS A 240 -16.65 -8.51 -9.15
CA LYS A 240 -17.94 -9.19 -8.90
C LYS A 240 -17.91 -10.71 -9.11
N LYS A 241 -17.03 -11.22 -9.99
CA LYS A 241 -16.85 -12.67 -10.23
C LYS A 241 -16.09 -13.37 -9.09
N THR A 242 -15.14 -12.68 -8.46
CA THR A 242 -14.29 -13.25 -7.41
C THR A 242 -14.82 -12.96 -6.02
N GLU A 243 -15.64 -11.93 -5.85
CA GLU A 243 -16.33 -11.56 -4.61
C GLU A 243 -17.07 -12.72 -3.91
N PRO A 244 -17.87 -13.58 -4.60
CA PRO A 244 -18.52 -14.71 -3.92
C PRO A 244 -17.52 -15.78 -3.45
N LEU A 245 -16.32 -15.85 -4.05
CA LEU A 245 -15.26 -16.82 -3.69
C LEU A 245 -14.28 -16.24 -2.66
N LEU A 246 -14.10 -14.92 -2.66
CA LEU A 246 -13.19 -14.17 -1.80
C LEU A 246 -13.99 -13.28 -0.87
N ASN A 247 -14.61 -13.90 0.13
CA ASN A 247 -15.38 -13.21 1.16
C ASN A 247 -14.85 -13.55 2.57
N PHE A 248 -15.46 -12.95 3.59
CA PHE A 248 -15.06 -13.15 4.98
C PHE A 248 -15.19 -14.62 5.43
N GLU A 249 -16.27 -15.30 5.04
CA GLU A 249 -16.49 -16.71 5.40
C GLU A 249 -15.50 -17.64 4.70
N SER A 250 -15.17 -17.39 3.43
CA SER A 250 -14.15 -18.16 2.71
C SER A 250 -12.76 -18.01 3.34
N TYR A 251 -12.44 -16.83 3.87
CA TYR A 251 -11.21 -16.63 4.66
C TYR A 251 -11.27 -17.37 5.99
N LYS A 252 -12.44 -17.41 6.64
CA LYS A 252 -12.66 -18.14 7.89
C LYS A 252 -12.47 -19.63 7.68
N SER A 253 -13.10 -20.22 6.66
CA SER A 253 -13.02 -21.65 6.35
C SER A 253 -11.57 -22.11 6.05
N LEU A 254 -10.79 -21.25 5.38
CA LEU A 254 -9.36 -21.48 5.16
C LEU A 254 -8.52 -21.50 6.46
N VAL A 255 -8.86 -20.66 7.44
CA VAL A 255 -8.12 -20.57 8.71
C VAL A 255 -8.58 -21.64 9.71
N THR A 256 -9.86 -22.00 9.71
CA THR A 256 -10.40 -23.08 10.56
C THR A 256 -10.05 -24.48 10.05
N GLY A 257 -9.56 -24.60 8.81
CA GLY A 257 -9.21 -25.88 8.19
C GLY A 257 -10.41 -26.63 7.64
N GLU A 258 -11.57 -25.97 7.49
CA GLU A 258 -12.73 -26.52 6.77
C GLU A 258 -12.46 -26.62 5.26
N THR A 259 -11.53 -25.80 4.76
CA THR A 259 -11.12 -25.79 3.35
C THR A 259 -9.62 -25.65 3.27
N ASP A 260 -8.94 -26.53 2.52
CA ASP A 260 -7.48 -26.46 2.37
C ASP A 260 -7.03 -25.37 1.40
N SER A 261 -7.81 -25.16 0.33
CA SER A 261 -7.50 -24.17 -0.70
C SER A 261 -8.75 -23.65 -1.42
N LEU A 262 -8.70 -22.40 -1.86
CA LEU A 262 -9.73 -21.79 -2.71
C LEU A 262 -9.17 -21.56 -4.11
N GLU A 263 -9.80 -22.15 -5.11
CA GLU A 263 -9.46 -21.93 -6.52
C GLU A 263 -10.18 -20.69 -7.05
N ILE A 264 -9.41 -19.69 -7.47
CA ILE A 264 -9.95 -18.40 -7.91
C ILE A 264 -9.66 -18.20 -9.39
N PRO A 265 -10.70 -18.04 -10.23
CA PRO A 265 -10.52 -17.83 -11.66
C PRO A 265 -9.85 -16.48 -11.91
N THR A 266 -8.75 -16.49 -12.67
CA THR A 266 -7.97 -15.32 -13.02
C THR A 266 -7.76 -15.25 -14.53
N THR A 267 -8.00 -14.07 -15.09
CA THR A 267 -7.70 -13.77 -16.50
C THR A 267 -6.42 -12.96 -16.59
N ARG A 268 -5.47 -13.40 -17.42
CA ARG A 268 -4.26 -12.65 -17.75
C ARG A 268 -4.32 -12.23 -19.22
N PHE A 269 -3.97 -10.97 -19.43
CA PHE A 269 -3.77 -10.40 -20.75
C PHE A 269 -2.26 -10.29 -21.00
N SER A 270 -1.80 -10.81 -22.13
CA SER A 270 -0.42 -10.65 -22.59
C SER A 270 -0.41 -10.16 -24.03
N CYS A 271 0.40 -9.14 -24.31
CA CYS A 271 0.68 -8.76 -25.69
C CYS A 271 1.67 -9.75 -26.28
N LEU A 272 1.35 -10.30 -27.45
CA LEU A 272 2.24 -11.21 -28.17
C LEU A 272 3.35 -10.45 -28.90
N GLU A 273 4.52 -11.08 -29.04
CA GLU A 273 5.58 -10.58 -29.91
C GLU A 273 5.09 -10.65 -31.36
N GLY A 274 4.83 -9.50 -31.98
CA GLY A 274 4.20 -9.38 -33.30
C GLY A 274 2.86 -8.64 -33.31
N GLY A 275 2.32 -8.29 -32.14
CA GLY A 275 1.01 -7.62 -32.02
C GLY A 275 -0.13 -8.60 -31.75
N GLY A 276 -1.21 -8.10 -31.16
CA GLY A 276 -2.35 -8.89 -30.68
C GLY A 276 -2.33 -9.12 -29.16
N ILE A 277 -3.52 -9.40 -28.61
CA ILE A 277 -3.73 -9.64 -27.17
C ILE A 277 -4.09 -11.11 -27.00
N GLN A 278 -3.23 -11.86 -26.30
CA GLN A 278 -3.54 -13.20 -25.83
C GLN A 278 -4.26 -13.10 -24.49
N ILE A 279 -5.39 -13.79 -24.39
CA ILE A 279 -6.18 -13.92 -23.17
C ILE A 279 -6.01 -15.34 -22.66
N THR A 280 -5.46 -15.49 -21.45
CA THR A 280 -5.30 -16.79 -20.80
C THR A 280 -6.09 -16.81 -19.50
N ASN A 281 -7.00 -17.78 -19.38
CA ASN A 281 -7.72 -18.06 -18.16
C ASN A 281 -7.00 -19.19 -17.41
N TYR A 282 -6.75 -18.99 -16.13
CA TYR A 282 -6.17 -20.00 -15.24
C TYR A 282 -6.71 -19.81 -13.83
N PHE A 283 -6.51 -20.82 -13.00
CA PHE A 283 -6.90 -20.78 -11.59
C PHE A 283 -5.69 -20.44 -10.73
N LYS A 284 -5.92 -19.61 -9.72
CA LYS A 284 -4.95 -19.34 -8.66
C LYS A 284 -5.49 -19.89 -7.37
N ASN A 285 -4.63 -20.57 -6.61
CA ASN A 285 -5.02 -21.18 -5.35
C ASN A 285 -4.64 -20.24 -4.21
N LEU A 286 -5.64 -19.85 -3.41
CA LEU A 286 -5.42 -19.19 -2.14
C LEU A 286 -5.39 -20.26 -1.04
N THR A 287 -4.30 -20.30 -0.29
CA THR A 287 -4.09 -21.23 0.82
C THR A 287 -3.72 -20.48 2.09
N TYR A 288 -3.85 -21.15 3.23
CA TYR A 288 -3.29 -20.68 4.48
C TYR A 288 -1.76 -20.84 4.46
N THR A 289 -1.03 -19.73 4.66
CA THR A 289 0.43 -19.67 4.47
C THR A 289 1.23 -19.49 5.75
N PHE A 290 0.59 -19.23 6.89
CA PHE A 290 1.30 -19.07 8.14
C PHE A 290 1.80 -20.42 8.66
N ASN A 291 3.11 -20.64 8.52
CA ASN A 291 3.78 -21.88 8.91
C ASN A 291 4.51 -21.80 10.27
N LYS A 292 4.36 -20.69 11.01
CA LYS A 292 5.08 -20.46 12.28
C LYS A 292 4.19 -20.54 13.52
N ARG A 293 2.87 -20.51 13.34
CA ARG A 293 1.90 -20.49 14.44
C ARG A 293 0.72 -21.41 14.14
N ILE A 294 0.20 -22.04 15.18
CA ILE A 294 -1.01 -22.86 15.19
C ILE A 294 -2.14 -22.00 15.74
N VAL A 295 -3.31 -22.06 15.11
CA VAL A 295 -4.55 -21.48 15.64
C VAL A 295 -5.23 -22.54 16.49
N LYS A 296 -5.52 -22.22 17.76
CA LYS A 296 -6.31 -23.06 18.67
C LYS A 296 -7.55 -22.30 19.12
N LEU A 297 -8.68 -23.00 19.22
CA LEU A 297 -9.90 -22.46 19.80
C LEU A 297 -9.93 -22.82 21.29
N GLU A 298 -9.84 -21.82 22.16
CA GLU A 298 -9.89 -21.99 23.61
C GLU A 298 -10.97 -21.08 24.17
N ASN A 299 -11.91 -21.63 24.95
CA ASN A 299 -13.02 -20.88 25.55
C ASN A 299 -13.83 -20.02 24.55
N GLY A 300 -13.98 -20.49 23.31
CA GLY A 300 -14.68 -19.76 22.24
C GLY A 300 -13.87 -18.63 21.60
N VAL A 301 -12.58 -18.48 21.95
CA VAL A 301 -11.67 -17.47 21.40
C VAL A 301 -10.56 -18.15 20.60
N TYR A 302 -10.33 -17.67 19.37
CA TYR A 302 -9.22 -18.13 18.55
C TYR A 302 -7.92 -17.49 19.04
N ASN A 303 -7.02 -18.31 19.58
CA ASN A 303 -5.67 -17.94 19.99
C ASN A 303 -4.64 -18.49 19.00
N THR A 304 -3.52 -17.79 18.84
CA THR A 304 -2.42 -18.22 17.98
C THR A 304 -1.18 -18.48 18.80
N TYR A 305 -0.63 -19.68 18.72
CA TYR A 305 0.53 -20.13 19.47
C TYR A 305 1.68 -20.50 18.54
N PRO A 306 2.95 -20.32 18.94
CA PRO A 306 4.08 -20.85 18.17
C PRO A 306 4.00 -22.39 18.08
N PHE A 307 4.54 -22.98 17.01
CA PHE A 307 4.70 -24.44 16.93
C PHE A 307 5.52 -24.96 18.12
N GLY A 308 5.02 -26.03 18.77
CA GLY A 308 5.65 -26.61 19.95
C GLY A 308 5.25 -25.94 21.28
N TYR A 309 4.31 -25.00 21.29
CA TYR A 309 3.75 -24.47 22.53
C TYR A 309 3.00 -25.57 23.29
N VAL A 310 3.61 -26.02 24.40
CA VAL A 310 3.00 -26.87 25.42
C VAL A 310 2.57 -25.93 26.55
N GLY A 311 1.31 -25.50 26.49
CA GLY A 311 0.63 -24.77 27.56
C GLY A 311 -0.36 -25.69 28.23
#